data_AF-A0A0B2XK59-F1
#
_entry.id   AF-A0A0B2XK59-F1
#
_cell.length_a   1.000
_cell.length_b   1.000
_cell.length_c   1.000
_cell.angle_alpha   90.00
_cell.angle_beta   90.00
_cell.angle_gamma   90.00
#
_symmetry.space_group_name_H-M   'P 1'
#
loop_
_entity.id
_entity.type
_entity.pdbx_description
1 polymer ?
#
loop_
_entity_poly.entity_id
_entity_poly.type
_entity_poly.pdbx_seq_one_letter_code
_entity_poly.pdbx_strand_id
1 'polypeptide(L)' 'MNQWIYVVLYQANPLYYDKSKMIRAFSSEQRAQEYVALLNETPYANQSLKEGHYTYQKLNLN' A
#
# COMPACT_ATOMS: atom_id res chain seq x y z
N MET A 1 -24.22 -7.00 -4.93
CA MET A 1 -23.01 -7.14 -5.78
C MET A 1 -21.82 -6.85 -4.88
N ASN A 2 -20.99 -7.85 -4.55
CA ASN A 2 -19.82 -7.60 -3.70
C ASN A 2 -18.72 -6.98 -4.58
N GLN A 3 -18.58 -5.66 -4.49
CA GLN A 3 -17.51 -4.94 -5.17
C GLN A 3 -16.26 -4.96 -4.29
N TRP A 4 -15.13 -5.33 -4.87
CA TRP A 4 -13.85 -5.40 -4.15
C TRP A 4 -12.85 -4.48 -4.81
N ILE A 5 -11.96 -3.91 -4.00
CA ILE A 5 -10.79 -3.18 -4.48
C ILE A 5 -9.54 -3.66 -3.73
N TYR A 6 -8.39 -3.45 -4.35
CA TYR A 6 -7.08 -3.71 -3.78
C TYR A 6 -6.42 -2.38 -3.50
N VAL A 7 -6.15 -2.09 -2.24
CA VAL A 7 -5.58 -0.81 -1.80
C VAL A 7 -4.13 -1.03 -1.42
N VAL A 8 -3.23 -0.34 -2.12
CA VAL A 8 -1.82 -0.23 -1.76
C VAL A 8 -1.66 0.87 -0.73
N LEU A 9 -0.93 0.55 0.33
CA LEU A 9 -0.72 1.42 1.48
C LEU A 9 0.71 1.28 2.01
N TYR A 10 1.20 2.36 2.61
CA TYR A 10 2.45 2.37 3.37
C TYR A 10 2.12 2.18 4.85
N GLN A 11 2.66 1.13 5.45
CA GLN A 11 2.61 0.90 6.89
C GLN A 11 3.90 1.42 7.51
N ALA A 12 3.80 2.61 8.10
CA ALA A 12 4.89 3.16 8.86
C ALA A 12 5.11 2.34 10.13
N ASN A 13 6.36 2.21 10.54
CA ASN A 13 6.69 1.71 11.86
C ASN A 13 6.21 2.74 12.89
N PRO A 14 5.45 2.31 13.92
CA PRO A 14 4.88 3.21 14.93
C PRO A 14 5.93 4.01 15.72
N LEU A 15 7.21 3.61 15.66
CA LEU A 15 8.32 4.41 16.20
C LEU A 15 8.57 5.72 15.44
N TYR A 16 8.17 5.79 14.16
CA TYR A 16 8.42 6.94 13.28
C TYR A 16 7.14 7.67 12.89
N TYR A 17 6.02 6.95 12.68
CA TYR A 17 4.72 7.58 12.38
C TYR A 17 3.53 6.78 12.90
N ASP A 18 2.50 7.51 13.33
CA ASP A 18 1.30 6.95 13.97
C ASP A 18 0.29 6.31 12.99
N LYS A 19 0.43 6.53 11.67
CA LYS A 19 -0.64 6.21 10.71
C LYS A 19 -0.14 5.54 9.43
N SER A 20 -0.74 4.40 9.12
CA SER A 20 -0.72 3.80 7.79
C SER A 20 -1.36 4.77 6.78
N LYS A 21 -0.71 4.97 5.63
CA LYS A 21 -1.19 5.89 4.60
C LYS A 21 -1.57 5.13 3.35
N MET A 22 -2.81 5.31 2.90
CA MET A 22 -3.24 4.83 1.59
C MET A 22 -2.48 5.57 0.48
N ILE A 23 -1.99 4.81 -0.50
CA ILE A 23 -1.27 5.34 -1.67
C ILE A 23 -2.18 5.30 -2.89
N ARG A 24 -2.74 4.13 -3.21
CA ARG A 24 -3.52 3.93 -4.43
C ARG A 24 -4.45 2.74 -4.34
N ALA A 25 -5.60 2.81 -5.01
CA ALA A 25 -6.53 1.69 -5.17
C ALA A 25 -6.48 1.13 -6.59
N PHE A 26 -6.70 -0.17 -6.71
CA PHE A 26 -6.74 -0.93 -7.95
C PHE A 26 -7.95 -1.87 -7.96
N SER A 27 -8.49 -2.13 -9.15
CA SER A 27 -9.53 -3.15 -9.35
C SER A 27 -8.96 -4.57 -9.50
N SER A 28 -7.65 -4.72 -9.68
CA SER A 28 -6.96 -5.99 -9.87
C SER A 28 -5.84 -6.18 -8.85
N GLU A 29 -5.76 -7.40 -8.29
CA GLU A 29 -4.72 -7.79 -7.35
C GLU A 29 -3.33 -7.73 -7.97
N GLN A 30 -3.21 -8.21 -9.21
CA GLN A 30 -1.94 -8.23 -9.95
C GLN A 30 -1.37 -6.82 -10.07
N ARG A 31 -2.22 -5.82 -10.38
CA ARG A 31 -1.78 -4.43 -10.48
C ARG A 31 -1.32 -3.87 -9.13
N ALA A 32 -1.98 -4.24 -8.04
CA ALA A 32 -1.56 -3.84 -6.71
C ALA A 32 -0.20 -4.47 -6.33
N GLN A 33 0.00 -5.75 -6.66
CA GLN A 33 1.26 -6.47 -6.44
C GLN A 33 2.42 -5.85 -7.24
N GLU A 34 2.23 -5.65 -8.55
CA GLU A 34 3.21 -4.99 -9.42
C GLU A 34 3.59 -3.61 -8.88
N TYR A 35 2.61 -2.86 -8.37
CA TYR A 35 2.85 -1.52 -7.84
C TYR A 35 3.61 -1.54 -6.50
N VAL A 36 3.34 -2.51 -5.62
CA VAL A 36 4.13 -2.71 -4.40
C VAL A 36 5.57 -3.09 -4.72
N ALA A 37 5.78 -3.98 -5.70
CA ALA A 37 7.12 -4.35 -6.15
C ALA A 37 7.90 -3.12 -6.64
N LEU A 38 7.28 -2.29 -7.47
CA LEU A 38 7.86 -1.02 -7.93
C LEU A 38 8.24 -0.09 -6.77
N LEU A 39 7.37 0.05 -5.76
CA LEU A 39 7.63 0.91 -4.60
C LEU A 39 8.71 0.35 -3.68
N ASN A 40 8.93 -0.96 -3.67
CA ASN A 40 10.04 -1.58 -2.94
C ASN A 40 11.38 -1.37 -3.66
N GLU A 41 11.39 -1.26 -4.99
CA GLU A 41 12.59 -0.90 -5.76
C GLU A 41 12.87 0.61 -5.73
N THR A 42 11.81 1.40 -5.88
CA THR A 42 11.87 2.87 -5.96
C THR A 42 10.85 3.49 -4.98
N PRO A 43 11.20 3.56 -3.67
CA PRO A 43 10.29 4.10 -2.66
C PRO A 43 10.12 5.62 -2.79
N TYR A 44 8.99 6.15 -2.34
CA TYR A 44 8.83 7.60 -2.22
C TYR A 44 9.79 8.16 -1.19
N ALA A 45 10.29 9.37 -1.44
CA ALA A 45 11.30 10.02 -0.59
C ALA A 45 10.86 10.19 0.88
N ASN A 46 9.56 10.42 1.12
CA ASN A 46 8.97 10.59 2.45
C ASN A 46 8.33 9.31 3.00
N GLN A 47 8.50 8.17 2.34
CA GLN A 47 7.99 6.86 2.75
C GLN A 47 9.09 5.82 2.51
N SER A 48 10.21 5.99 3.19
CA SER A 48 11.36 5.12 3.01
C SER A 48 11.10 3.72 3.56
N LEU A 49 11.80 2.71 3.03
CA LEU A 49 11.71 1.34 3.54
C LEU A 49 12.41 1.14 4.91
N LYS A 50 13.14 2.16 5.39
CA LYS A 50 13.77 2.13 6.72
C LYS A 50 12.74 2.38 7.84
N GLU A 51 11.74 3.19 7.54
CA GLU A 51 10.75 3.71 8.49
C GLU A 51 9.41 2.99 8.38
N GLY A 52 9.28 2.01 7.49
CA GLY A 52 8.03 1.31 7.21
C GLY A 52 8.14 0.42 5.98
N HIS A 53 7.01 -0.07 5.49
CA HIS A 53 6.97 -0.93 4.31
C HIS A 53 5.69 -0.72 3.48
N TYR A 54 5.76 -1.06 2.20
CA TYR A 54 4.61 -1.05 1.30
C TYR A 54 3.92 -2.40 1.31
N THR A 55 2.58 -2.37 1.32
CA THR A 55 1.75 -3.57 1.23
C THR A 55 0.44 -3.25 0.50
N TYR A 56 -0.35 -4.27 0.22
CA TYR A 56 -1.69 -4.11 -0.33
C TYR A 56 -2.70 -4.94 0.47
N GLN A 57 -3.95 -4.48 0.49
CA GLN A 57 -5.05 -5.15 1.15
C GLN A 57 -6.28 -5.19 0.25
N LYS A 58 -7.00 -6.32 0.28
CA LYS A 58 -8.29 -6.46 -0.38
C LYS A 58 -9.38 -5.92 0.54
N LEU A 59 -10.17 -4.96 0.04
CA LEU A 59 -11.28 -4.35 0.76
C LEU A 59 -12.59 -4.65 0.05
N ASN A 60 -13.63 -4.93 0.85
CA ASN A 60 -15.00 -5.03 0.36
C ASN A 60 -15.65 -3.65 0.41
N LEU A 61 -16.32 -3.24 -0.67
CA LEU A 61 -17.05 -1.97 -0.79
C LEU A 61 -18.55 -2.12 -0.49
N ASN A 62 -18.92 -3.10 0.34
CA ASN A 62 -20.30 -3.35 0.76
C ASN A 62 -21.03 -2.12 1.29
#